data_AF-K0NUV8-F1
#
_entry.id   AF-K0NUV8-F1
#
_cell.length_a   1.000
_cell.length_b   1.000
_cell.length_c   1.000
_cell.angle_alpha   90.00
_cell.angle_beta   90.00
_cell.angle_gamma   90.00
#
_symmetry.space_group_name_H-M   'P 1'
#
loop_
_entity.id
_entity.type
_entity.pdbx_description
1 polymer ?
#
loop_
_entity_poly.entity_id
_entity_poly.type
_entity_poly.pdbx_seq_one_letter_code
_entity_poly.pdbx_strand_id
1 'polypeptide(L)'
;MSEKAVMTAAELESAIDRLADNNDSLTKWMLKHRKNGLIHGLLKFQAKNPTLYQFLVFNILSNCATVTNFVVLWLSTLLFFKNITQPFKWFIFDYTKPSTGGLGGFYSFILAYVCAQVVNYFVQRDVVFGAEFGKAKLFWYVVTVVFAGIVSVWMPPHIIAVLSPKIGNFSATVANICNIIAQVVINWPMMKFVIMK
;
A
#
# COMPACT_ATOMS: atom_id res chain seq x y z
N MET A 1 -20.89 -13.28 31.06
CA MET A 1 -20.52 -11.98 30.45
C MET A 1 -19.10 -11.65 30.91
N SER A 2 -18.11 -11.75 30.02
CA SER A 2 -16.72 -11.43 30.34
C SER A 2 -16.57 -9.92 30.51
N GLU A 3 -16.39 -9.47 31.74
CA GLU A 3 -15.95 -8.12 32.07
C GLU A 3 -14.61 -7.89 31.35
N LYS A 4 -14.59 -7.08 30.28
CA LYS A 4 -13.33 -6.66 29.66
C LYS A 4 -12.64 -5.78 30.70
N ALA A 5 -11.69 -6.34 31.45
CA ALA A 5 -10.88 -5.61 32.41
C ALA A 5 -10.35 -4.33 31.76
N VAL A 6 -10.86 -3.20 32.23
CA VAL A 6 -10.41 -1.88 31.77
C VAL A 6 -9.03 -1.68 32.37
N MET A 7 -7.98 -1.68 31.53
CA MET A 7 -6.62 -1.33 31.96
C MET A 7 -6.64 -0.05 32.78
N THR A 8 -6.02 -0.10 33.95
CA THR A 8 -5.80 1.05 34.82
C THR A 8 -4.89 2.08 34.13
N ALA A 9 -4.89 3.32 34.61
CA ALA A 9 -4.03 4.37 34.06
C ALA A 9 -2.54 4.00 34.13
N ALA A 10 -2.11 3.34 35.21
CA ALA A 10 -0.73 2.91 35.39
C ALA A 10 -0.32 1.78 34.42
N GLU A 11 -1.20 0.79 34.21
CA GLU A 11 -0.96 -0.27 33.22
C GLU A 11 -0.90 0.28 31.79
N LEU A 12 -1.69 1.32 31.50
CA LEU A 12 -1.68 1.97 30.20
C LEU A 12 -0.38 2.73 29.94
N GLU A 13 0.09 3.53 30.89
CA GLU A 13 1.37 4.24 30.74
C GLU A 13 2.52 3.24 30.60
N SER A 14 2.52 2.16 31.40
CA SER A 14 3.50 1.08 31.24
C SER A 14 3.44 0.44 29.84
N ALA A 15 2.24 0.21 29.29
CA ALA A 15 2.09 -0.33 27.95
C ALA A 15 2.56 0.66 26.85
N ILE A 16 2.36 1.96 27.04
CA ILE A 16 2.86 3.01 26.14
C ILE A 16 4.40 3.09 26.21
N ASP A 17 4.98 3.02 27.40
CA ASP A 17 6.44 3.06 27.55
C ASP A 17 7.10 1.83 26.90
N ARG A 18 6.47 0.66 26.94
CA ARG A 18 6.92 -0.54 26.18
C ARG A 18 6.90 -0.35 24.67
N LEU A 19 6.15 0.61 24.13
CA LEU A 19 6.21 0.93 22.70
C LEU A 19 7.56 1.54 22.31
N ALA A 20 8.37 2.02 23.26
CA ALA A 20 9.73 2.50 22.98
C ALA A 20 10.66 1.39 22.48
N ASP A 21 10.34 0.13 22.79
CA ASP A 21 11.08 -1.03 22.31
C ASP A 21 10.80 -1.33 20.83
N ASN A 22 9.71 -0.78 20.27
CA ASN A 22 9.44 -0.91 18.83
C ASN A 22 10.46 -0.12 18.02
N ASN A 23 10.95 -0.74 16.95
CA ASN A 23 11.98 -0.13 16.13
C ASN A 23 11.41 0.83 15.05
N ASP A 24 10.09 0.91 14.88
CA ASP A 24 9.46 1.70 13.82
C ASP A 24 9.57 3.21 14.07
N SER A 25 9.81 3.97 12.99
CA SER A 25 10.10 5.40 13.11
C SER A 25 8.88 6.23 13.52
N LEU A 26 7.66 5.79 13.18
CA LEU A 26 6.44 6.53 13.49
C LEU A 26 6.14 6.50 14.99
N THR A 27 6.26 5.33 15.62
CA THR A 27 6.08 5.16 17.06
C THR A 27 7.11 5.97 17.84
N LYS A 28 8.39 5.92 17.43
CA LYS A 28 9.45 6.76 18.02
C LYS A 28 9.13 8.24 17.92
N TRP A 29 8.65 8.70 16.76
CA TRP A 29 8.23 10.09 16.56
C TRP A 29 7.03 10.45 17.45
N MET A 30 6.03 9.57 17.56
CA MET A 30 4.86 9.80 18.42
C MET A 30 5.23 9.87 19.90
N LEU A 31 6.10 8.98 20.38
CA LEU A 31 6.58 8.99 21.77
C LEU A 31 7.29 10.31 22.11
N LYS A 32 8.11 10.84 21.18
CA LYS A 32 8.75 12.15 21.34
C LYS A 32 7.73 13.29 21.50
N HIS A 33 6.56 13.17 20.88
CA HIS A 33 5.50 14.18 20.91
C HIS A 33 4.30 13.78 21.77
N ARG A 34 4.47 12.83 22.70
CA ARG A 34 3.38 12.29 23.56
C ARG A 34 2.66 13.32 24.43
N LYS A 35 3.21 14.53 24.58
CA LYS A 35 2.55 15.64 25.28
C LYS A 35 1.33 16.20 24.51
N ASN A 36 1.26 15.97 23.20
CA ASN A 36 0.08 16.33 22.41
C ASN A 36 -1.04 15.31 22.68
N GLY A 37 -2.21 15.79 23.11
CA GLY A 37 -3.34 14.93 23.48
C GLY A 37 -3.81 13.99 22.35
N LEU A 38 -3.74 14.41 21.08
CA LEU A 38 -4.08 13.55 19.95
C LEU A 38 -3.07 12.43 19.77
N ILE A 39 -1.77 12.76 19.85
CA ILE A 39 -0.69 11.78 19.72
C ILE A 39 -0.72 10.79 20.88
N HIS A 40 -0.99 11.27 22.10
CA HIS A 40 -1.20 10.40 23.24
C HIS A 40 -2.39 9.46 23.05
N GLY A 41 -3.49 9.96 22.47
CA GLY A 41 -4.64 9.14 22.09
C GLY A 41 -4.28 8.03 21.08
N LEU A 42 -3.44 8.35 20.09
CA LEU A 42 -2.94 7.37 19.11
C LEU A 42 -2.02 6.34 19.75
N LEU A 43 -1.10 6.75 20.64
CA LEU A 43 -0.23 5.84 21.40
C LEU A 43 -1.05 4.89 22.28
N LYS A 44 -2.07 5.41 22.96
CA LYS A 44 -3.03 4.61 23.73
C LYS A 44 -3.78 3.61 22.84
N PHE A 45 -4.20 4.03 21.66
CA PHE A 45 -4.88 3.14 20.71
C PHE A 45 -3.94 2.05 20.19
N GLN A 46 -2.70 2.40 19.86
CA GLN A 46 -1.66 1.46 19.43
C GLN A 46 -1.35 0.42 20.51
N ALA A 47 -1.16 0.85 21.76
CA ALA A 47 -0.90 -0.07 22.88
C ALA A 47 -2.05 -1.06 23.09
N LYS A 48 -3.30 -0.60 22.96
CA LYS A 48 -4.49 -1.44 23.13
C LYS A 48 -4.78 -2.36 21.94
N ASN A 49 -4.52 -1.89 20.72
CA ASN A 49 -4.89 -2.56 19.48
C ASN A 49 -3.74 -2.53 18.45
N PRO A 50 -2.59 -3.16 18.74
CA PRO A 50 -1.38 -3.03 17.92
C PRO A 50 -1.60 -3.52 16.48
N THR A 51 -2.35 -4.61 16.32
CA THR A 51 -2.69 -5.17 15.01
C THR A 51 -3.55 -4.23 14.17
N LEU A 52 -4.57 -3.62 14.77
CA LEU A 52 -5.48 -2.71 14.06
C LEU A 52 -4.77 -1.40 13.73
N TYR A 53 -3.95 -0.89 14.65
CA TYR A 53 -3.09 0.26 14.40
C TYR A 53 -2.19 0.04 13.18
N GLN A 54 -1.44 -1.07 13.14
CA GLN A 54 -0.59 -1.41 11.99
C GLN A 54 -1.39 -1.50 10.69
N PHE A 55 -2.59 -2.10 10.72
CA PHE A 55 -3.47 -2.17 9.54
C PHE A 55 -3.88 -0.78 9.05
N LEU A 56 -4.29 0.12 9.94
CA LEU A 56 -4.71 1.47 9.57
C LEU A 56 -3.54 2.28 9.01
N VAL A 57 -2.39 2.28 9.70
CA VAL A 57 -1.19 3.01 9.24
C VAL A 57 -0.67 2.43 7.93
N PHE A 58 -0.66 1.11 7.76
CA PHE A 58 -0.30 0.45 6.50
C PHE A 58 -1.13 0.98 5.33
N ASN A 59 -2.45 1.07 5.50
CA ASN A 59 -3.36 1.57 4.48
C ASN A 59 -3.15 3.07 4.22
N ILE A 60 -2.99 3.88 5.26
CA ILE A 60 -2.76 5.32 5.12
C ILE A 60 -1.45 5.59 4.39
N LEU A 61 -0.35 4.96 4.81
CA LEU A 61 0.98 5.18 4.24
C LEU A 61 1.17 4.51 2.89
N SER A 62 0.35 3.52 2.51
CA SER A 62 0.32 2.98 1.15
C SER A 62 0.03 4.06 0.09
N ASN A 63 -0.65 5.15 0.48
CA ASN A 63 -0.89 6.28 -0.42
C ASN A 63 0.40 7.01 -0.84
N CYS A 64 1.48 6.92 -0.07
CA CYS A 64 2.78 7.45 -0.50
C CYS A 64 3.22 6.77 -1.81
N ALA A 65 3.06 5.46 -1.91
CA ALA A 65 3.36 4.71 -3.12
C ALA A 65 2.43 5.07 -4.28
N THR A 66 1.13 5.26 -4.00
CA THR A 66 0.15 5.71 -4.99
C THR A 66 0.52 7.08 -5.58
N VAL A 67 0.91 8.03 -4.73
CA VAL A 67 1.37 9.35 -5.17
C VAL A 67 2.65 9.22 -6.00
N THR A 68 3.63 8.43 -5.56
CA THR A 68 4.85 8.15 -6.33
C THR A 68 4.51 7.56 -7.70
N ASN A 69 3.60 6.59 -7.77
CA ASN A 69 3.16 5.99 -9.02
C ASN A 69 2.62 7.06 -9.99
N PHE A 70 1.72 7.93 -9.54
CA PHE A 70 1.16 8.97 -10.41
C PHE A 70 2.20 9.99 -10.86
N VAL A 71 3.04 10.48 -9.95
CA VAL A 71 4.09 11.45 -10.28
C VAL A 71 5.08 10.88 -11.28
N VAL A 72 5.58 9.67 -11.04
CA VAL A 72 6.55 9.02 -11.95
C VAL A 72 5.90 8.68 -13.28
N LEU A 73 4.63 8.25 -13.30
CA LEU A 73 3.90 7.96 -14.54
C LEU A 73 3.77 9.21 -15.42
N TRP A 74 3.38 10.35 -14.83
CA TRP A 74 3.26 11.61 -15.57
C TRP A 74 4.61 12.10 -16.09
N LEU A 75 5.63 12.13 -15.23
CA LEU A 75 6.97 12.58 -15.62
C LEU A 75 7.57 11.69 -16.70
N SER A 76 7.47 10.37 -16.57
CA SER A 76 8.04 9.44 -17.53
C SER A 76 7.36 9.49 -18.89
N THR A 77 6.03 9.65 -18.90
CA THR A 77 5.27 9.81 -20.14
C THR A 77 5.64 11.10 -20.88
N LEU A 78 5.88 12.20 -20.15
CA LEU A 78 6.21 13.49 -20.76
C LEU A 78 7.67 13.62 -21.18
N LEU A 79 8.60 13.09 -20.38
CA LEU A 79 10.03 13.37 -20.52
C LEU A 79 10.82 12.23 -21.19
N PHE A 80 10.49 10.97 -20.91
CA PHE A 80 11.31 9.83 -21.35
C PHE A 80 10.70 9.11 -22.55
N PHE A 81 9.38 8.89 -22.55
CA PHE A 81 8.74 7.95 -23.47
C PHE A 81 7.74 8.58 -24.44
N LYS A 82 7.66 9.92 -24.48
CA LYS A 82 6.70 10.68 -25.31
C LYS A 82 6.71 10.29 -26.79
N ASN A 83 7.89 9.96 -27.34
CA ASN A 83 8.06 9.68 -28.77
C ASN A 83 7.92 8.20 -29.14
N ILE A 84 7.64 7.33 -28.17
CA ILE A 84 7.47 5.88 -28.38
C ILE A 84 5.98 5.58 -28.39
N THR A 85 5.36 5.61 -29.56
CA THR A 85 3.89 5.56 -29.71
C THR A 85 3.37 4.31 -30.40
N GLN A 86 4.25 3.39 -30.79
CA GLN A 86 3.84 2.17 -31.47
C GLN A 86 2.83 1.36 -30.63
N PRO A 87 1.80 0.77 -31.26
CA PRO A 87 0.86 -0.10 -30.56
C PRO A 87 1.60 -1.27 -29.89
N PHE A 88 1.22 -1.59 -28.65
CA PHE A 88 1.81 -2.70 -27.92
C PHE A 88 0.73 -3.57 -27.30
N LYS A 89 0.90 -4.89 -27.40
CA LYS A 89 0.04 -5.87 -26.76
C LYS A 89 0.85 -7.09 -26.33
N TRP A 90 0.84 -7.39 -25.04
CA TRP A 90 1.51 -8.57 -24.50
C TRP A 90 0.81 -9.04 -23.23
N PHE A 91 0.44 -10.32 -23.18
CA PHE A 91 -0.27 -10.93 -22.06
C PHE A 91 -1.55 -10.15 -21.67
N ILE A 92 -1.65 -9.65 -20.44
CA ILE A 92 -2.78 -8.85 -19.95
C ILE A 92 -2.66 -7.35 -20.28
N PHE A 93 -1.54 -6.92 -20.84
CA PHE A 93 -1.28 -5.52 -21.19
C PHE A 93 -1.74 -5.25 -22.62
N ASP A 94 -2.74 -4.38 -22.76
CA ASP A 94 -3.26 -3.93 -24.04
C ASP A 94 -3.12 -2.41 -24.17
N TYR A 95 -2.08 -1.99 -24.89
CA TYR A 95 -1.74 -0.60 -25.20
C TYR A 95 -1.92 -0.31 -26.70
N THR A 96 -2.91 -0.94 -27.32
CA THR A 96 -3.20 -0.73 -28.75
C THR A 96 -4.09 0.48 -29.02
N LYS A 97 -4.82 0.95 -28.00
CA LYS A 97 -5.72 2.10 -28.12
C LYS A 97 -4.93 3.42 -28.07
N PRO A 98 -5.28 4.43 -28.90
CA PRO A 98 -4.58 5.72 -28.89
C PRO A 98 -4.53 6.42 -27.52
N SER A 99 -5.56 6.21 -26.68
CA SER A 99 -5.63 6.79 -25.33
C SER A 99 -4.70 6.15 -24.29
N THR A 100 -4.00 5.05 -24.62
CA THR A 100 -3.12 4.33 -23.68
C THR A 100 -1.66 4.74 -23.79
N GLY A 101 -1.29 5.51 -24.82
CA GLY A 101 0.08 5.96 -25.04
C GLY A 101 1.01 4.94 -25.70
N GLY A 102 0.49 3.81 -26.21
CA GLY A 102 1.30 2.82 -26.92
C GLY A 102 2.37 2.18 -26.04
N LEU A 103 3.47 1.74 -26.66
CA LEU A 103 4.60 1.15 -25.96
C LEU A 103 5.25 2.12 -24.95
N GLY A 104 5.26 3.42 -25.24
CA GLY A 104 5.75 4.44 -24.31
C GLY A 104 4.91 4.49 -23.04
N GLY A 105 3.58 4.42 -23.16
CA GLY A 105 2.68 4.31 -22.01
C GLY A 105 2.93 3.07 -21.16
N PHE A 106 3.26 1.93 -21.79
CA PHE A 106 3.63 0.71 -21.08
C PHE A 106 4.95 0.86 -20.31
N TYR A 107 5.98 1.45 -20.91
CA TYR A 107 7.26 1.71 -20.22
C TYR A 107 7.10 2.69 -19.05
N SER A 108 6.32 3.76 -19.24
CA SER A 108 5.95 4.68 -18.16
C SER A 108 5.28 3.94 -17.01
N PHE A 109 4.35 3.03 -17.30
CA PHE A 109 3.66 2.22 -16.30
C PHE A 109 4.63 1.33 -15.52
N ILE A 110 5.51 0.58 -16.18
CA ILE A 110 6.47 -0.30 -15.50
C ILE A 110 7.42 0.51 -14.62
N LEU A 111 7.95 1.62 -15.14
CA LEU A 111 8.86 2.49 -14.37
C LEU A 111 8.15 3.08 -13.14
N ALA A 112 6.95 3.62 -13.32
CA ALA A 112 6.14 4.16 -12.23
C ALA A 112 5.82 3.11 -11.16
N TYR A 113 5.42 1.92 -11.61
CA TYR A 113 5.07 0.82 -10.74
C TYR A 113 6.28 0.36 -9.90
N VAL A 114 7.45 0.17 -10.53
CA VAL A 114 8.67 -0.22 -9.82
C VAL A 114 9.06 0.84 -8.78
N CYS A 115 9.09 2.12 -9.16
CA CYS A 115 9.41 3.21 -8.23
C CYS A 115 8.43 3.26 -7.05
N ALA A 116 7.13 3.09 -7.31
CA ALA A 116 6.10 3.05 -6.28
C ALA A 116 6.30 1.87 -5.31
N GLN A 117 6.62 0.67 -5.81
CA GLN A 117 6.88 -0.48 -4.94
C GLN A 117 8.17 -0.29 -4.13
N VAL A 118 9.20 0.35 -4.68
CA VAL A 118 10.41 0.68 -3.91
C VAL A 118 10.09 1.63 -2.75
N VAL A 119 9.33 2.70 -3.00
CA VAL A 119 8.88 3.62 -1.95
C VAL A 119 8.01 2.91 -0.92
N ASN A 120 7.05 2.09 -1.38
CA ASN A 120 6.19 1.32 -0.50
C ASN A 120 7.01 0.39 0.41
N TYR A 121 8.00 -0.32 -0.14
CA TYR A 121 8.86 -1.19 0.66
C TYR A 121 9.53 -0.45 1.80
N PHE A 122 10.18 0.68 1.51
CA PHE A 122 10.88 1.46 2.54
C PHE A 122 9.94 2.07 3.56
N VAL A 123 8.85 2.69 3.11
CA VAL A 123 7.85 3.30 4.01
C VAL A 123 7.27 2.24 4.94
N GLN A 124 6.87 1.08 4.41
CA GLN A 124 6.26 0.06 5.26
C GLN A 124 7.30 -0.57 6.20
N ARG A 125 8.49 -0.87 5.70
CA ARG A 125 9.56 -1.47 6.52
C ARG A 125 9.97 -0.56 7.66
N ASP A 126 10.29 0.70 7.39
CA ASP A 126 10.91 1.60 8.37
C ASP A 126 9.88 2.33 9.24
N VAL A 127 8.72 2.68 8.66
CA VAL A 127 7.72 3.53 9.31
C VAL A 127 6.61 2.74 9.98
N VAL A 128 6.19 1.58 9.42
CA VAL A 128 5.04 0.83 9.93
C VAL A 128 5.42 -0.35 10.80
N PHE A 129 6.46 -1.09 10.41
CA PHE A 129 6.82 -2.34 11.08
C PHE A 129 8.17 -2.31 11.78
N GLY A 130 9.08 -1.40 11.43
CA GLY A 130 10.42 -1.31 12.03
C GLY A 130 11.28 -2.55 11.79
N ALA A 131 11.10 -3.24 10.66
CA ALA A 131 11.70 -4.55 10.41
C ALA A 131 13.12 -4.46 9.81
N GLU A 132 13.99 -5.41 10.18
CA GLU A 132 15.33 -5.50 9.60
C GLU A 132 15.33 -5.94 8.13
N PHE A 133 16.33 -5.48 7.38
CA PHE A 133 16.51 -5.86 5.99
C PHE A 133 16.94 -7.33 5.87
N GLY A 134 16.26 -8.09 5.01
CA GLY A 134 16.64 -9.46 4.70
C GLY A 134 16.40 -9.80 3.22
N LYS A 135 17.36 -10.47 2.58
CA LYS A 135 17.26 -10.85 1.15
C LYS A 135 16.03 -11.72 0.86
N ALA A 136 15.71 -12.67 1.75
CA ALA A 136 14.53 -13.52 1.64
C ALA A 136 13.21 -12.72 1.79
N LYS A 137 13.20 -11.72 2.69
CA LYS A 137 12.05 -10.82 2.90
C LYS A 137 11.79 -9.96 1.66
N LEU A 138 12.86 -9.42 1.07
CA LEU A 138 12.78 -8.66 -0.18
C LEU A 138 12.29 -9.53 -1.35
N PHE A 139 12.75 -10.78 -1.45
CA PHE A 139 12.26 -11.71 -2.46
C PHE A 139 10.75 -11.93 -2.36
N TRP A 140 10.24 -12.24 -1.18
CA TRP A 140 8.80 -12.43 -0.95
C TRP A 140 8.00 -11.15 -1.19
N TYR A 141 8.58 -9.98 -0.88
CA TYR A 141 7.99 -8.70 -1.21
C TYR A 141 7.80 -8.54 -2.72
N VAL A 142 8.87 -8.76 -3.51
CA VAL A 142 8.82 -8.65 -4.96
C VAL A 142 7.79 -9.60 -5.56
N VAL A 143 7.76 -10.86 -5.12
CA VAL A 143 6.76 -11.85 -5.58
C VAL A 143 5.34 -11.37 -5.27
N THR A 144 5.11 -10.86 -4.06
CA THR A 144 3.79 -10.38 -3.63
C THR A 144 3.32 -9.21 -4.48
N VAL A 145 4.17 -8.20 -4.66
CA VAL A 145 3.78 -7.01 -5.42
C VAL A 145 3.58 -7.36 -6.89
N VAL A 146 4.44 -8.17 -7.51
CA VAL A 146 4.24 -8.63 -8.90
C VAL A 146 2.90 -9.34 -9.06
N PHE A 147 2.58 -10.27 -8.16
CA PHE A 147 1.28 -10.95 -8.18
C PHE A 147 0.11 -9.97 -8.00
N ALA A 148 0.19 -9.09 -7.00
CA ALA A 148 -0.84 -8.09 -6.74
C ALA A 148 -1.01 -7.10 -7.89
N GLY A 149 0.08 -6.75 -8.58
CA GLY A 149 0.10 -5.90 -9.77
C GLY A 149 -0.57 -6.55 -10.97
N ILE A 150 -0.29 -7.85 -11.21
CA ILE A 150 -0.98 -8.64 -12.25
C ILE A 150 -2.48 -8.66 -11.99
N VAL A 151 -2.90 -8.95 -10.75
CA VAL A 151 -4.32 -8.91 -10.34
C VAL A 151 -4.90 -7.51 -10.56
N SER A 152 -4.16 -6.46 -10.23
CA SER A 152 -4.61 -5.06 -10.37
C SER A 152 -4.82 -4.61 -11.81
N VAL A 153 -4.09 -5.19 -12.76
CA VAL A 153 -4.24 -4.86 -14.19
C VAL A 153 -5.34 -5.72 -14.80
N TRP A 154 -5.40 -7.00 -14.45
CA TRP A 154 -6.35 -7.94 -15.02
C TRP A 154 -7.78 -7.74 -14.51
N MET A 155 -7.96 -7.54 -13.20
CA MET A 155 -9.28 -7.60 -12.57
C MET A 155 -10.23 -6.44 -12.95
N PRO A 156 -9.81 -5.16 -12.96
CA PRO A 156 -10.75 -4.07 -13.19
C PRO A 156 -11.46 -4.14 -14.55
N PRO A 157 -10.79 -4.41 -15.69
CA PRO A 157 -11.46 -4.58 -16.97
C PRO A 157 -12.54 -5.67 -16.99
N HIS A 158 -12.32 -6.80 -16.29
CA HIS A 158 -13.30 -7.89 -16.20
C HIS A 158 -14.53 -7.49 -15.39
N ILE A 159 -14.33 -6.82 -14.25
CA ILE A 159 -15.43 -6.31 -13.43
C ILE A 159 -16.23 -5.26 -14.22
N ILE A 160 -15.55 -4.35 -14.92
CA ILE A 160 -16.21 -3.34 -15.75
C ILE A 160 -17.03 -4.02 -16.85
N ALA A 161 -16.47 -5.00 -17.58
CA ALA A 161 -17.20 -5.69 -18.65
C ALA A 161 -18.50 -6.36 -18.16
N VAL A 162 -18.48 -6.95 -16.96
CA VAL A 162 -19.66 -7.62 -16.37
C VAL A 162 -20.69 -6.61 -15.84
N LEU A 163 -20.24 -5.47 -15.31
CA LEU A 163 -21.11 -4.50 -14.63
C LEU A 163 -21.60 -3.37 -15.55
N SER A 164 -20.85 -2.99 -16.59
CA SER A 164 -21.20 -1.92 -17.51
C SER A 164 -22.60 -2.07 -18.13
N PRO A 165 -23.06 -3.28 -18.51
CA PRO A 165 -24.43 -3.47 -19.00
C PRO A 165 -25.52 -3.19 -17.95
N LYS A 166 -25.20 -3.23 -16.66
CA LYS A 166 -26.17 -3.13 -15.55
C LYS A 166 -26.20 -1.74 -14.90
N ILE A 167 -25.02 -1.15 -14.71
CA ILE A 167 -24.85 0.08 -13.92
C ILE A 167 -24.04 1.16 -14.65
N GLY A 168 -23.74 0.95 -15.94
CA GLY A 168 -23.08 1.93 -16.80
C GLY A 168 -21.74 2.40 -16.25
N ASN A 169 -21.54 3.72 -16.19
CA ASN A 169 -20.28 4.36 -15.79
C ASN A 169 -19.90 4.09 -14.31
N PHE A 170 -20.86 3.71 -13.45
CA PHE A 170 -20.57 3.38 -12.05
C PHE A 170 -19.71 2.10 -11.91
N SER A 171 -19.66 1.27 -12.96
CA SER A 171 -18.85 0.05 -13.01
C SER A 171 -17.36 0.29 -12.77
N ALA A 172 -16.82 1.41 -13.26
CA ALA A 172 -15.42 1.76 -13.06
C ALA A 172 -15.12 2.04 -11.59
N THR A 173 -16.04 2.70 -10.88
CA THR A 173 -15.93 2.95 -9.44
C THR A 173 -15.96 1.64 -8.66
N VAL A 174 -16.90 0.74 -8.97
CA VAL A 174 -16.99 -0.57 -8.33
C VAL A 174 -15.72 -1.39 -8.57
N ALA A 175 -15.23 -1.42 -9.81
CA ALA A 175 -13.99 -2.11 -10.16
C ALA A 175 -12.77 -1.57 -9.38
N ASN A 176 -12.68 -0.25 -9.20
CA ASN A 176 -11.63 0.37 -8.39
C ASN A 176 -11.74 0.01 -6.91
N ILE A 177 -12.95 -0.01 -6.34
CA ILE A 177 -13.18 -0.45 -4.95
C ILE A 177 -12.75 -1.90 -4.78
N CYS A 178 -13.19 -2.79 -5.66
CA CYS A 178 -12.77 -4.20 -5.65
C CYS A 178 -11.25 -4.34 -5.76
N ASN A 179 -10.61 -3.53 -6.61
CA ASN A 179 -9.17 -3.51 -6.73
C ASN A 179 -8.47 -3.10 -5.43
N ILE A 180 -8.90 -2.02 -4.79
CA ILE A 180 -8.35 -1.58 -3.49
C ILE A 180 -8.50 -2.69 -2.45
N ILE A 181 -9.67 -3.32 -2.35
CA ILE A 181 -9.90 -4.42 -1.41
C ILE A 181 -8.94 -5.59 -1.70
N ALA A 182 -8.78 -5.99 -2.95
CA ALA A 182 -7.84 -7.05 -3.33
C ALA A 182 -6.41 -6.69 -2.96
N GLN A 183 -5.97 -5.44 -3.20
CA GLN A 183 -4.64 -4.98 -2.81
C GLN A 183 -4.43 -5.06 -1.30
N VAL A 184 -5.42 -4.71 -0.49
CA VAL A 184 -5.32 -4.80 0.97
C VAL A 184 -5.27 -6.26 1.43
N VAL A 185 -6.15 -7.11 0.90
CA VAL A 185 -6.26 -8.53 1.27
C VAL A 185 -5.00 -9.31 0.87
N ILE A 186 -4.34 -8.94 -0.23
CA ILE A 186 -3.09 -9.59 -0.65
C ILE A 186 -1.90 -9.05 0.13
N ASN A 187 -1.72 -7.71 0.15
CA ASN A 187 -0.49 -7.13 0.65
C ASN A 187 -0.42 -7.12 2.17
N TRP A 188 -1.53 -6.87 2.89
CA TRP A 188 -1.47 -6.75 4.34
C TRP A 188 -1.04 -8.04 5.04
N PRO A 189 -1.64 -9.23 4.75
CA PRO A 189 -1.20 -10.47 5.37
C PRO A 189 0.25 -10.83 5.03
N MET A 190 0.66 -10.65 3.77
CA MET A 190 2.03 -10.95 3.34
C MET A 190 3.06 -10.07 4.05
N MET A 191 2.78 -8.77 4.13
CA MET A 191 3.65 -7.82 4.82
C MET A 191 3.76 -8.16 6.32
N LYS A 192 2.62 -8.42 6.97
CA LYS A 192 2.57 -8.68 8.39
C LYS A 192 3.17 -10.04 8.80
N PHE A 193 2.86 -11.11 8.08
CA PHE A 193 3.15 -12.47 8.54
C PHE A 193 4.38 -13.12 7.90
N VAL A 194 4.83 -12.62 6.75
CA VAL A 194 5.95 -13.22 5.99
C VAL A 194 7.13 -12.28 5.89
N ILE A 195 6.90 -11.03 5.48
CA ILE A 195 7.98 -10.12 5.09
C ILE A 195 8.58 -9.40 6.30
N MET A 196 7.77 -9.08 7.32
CA MET A 196 8.19 -8.23 8.44
C MET A 196 8.19 -8.93 9.80
N LYS A 197 8.26 -10.27 9.81
CA LYS A 197 8.66 -11.05 10.99
C LYS A 197 10.16 -11.01 11.22
#